data_AF-A0AAU7R3Y2-F1
#
_entry.id   AF-A0AAU7R3Y2-F1
#
_cell.length_a   1.000
_cell.length_b   1.000
_cell.length_c   1.000
_cell.angle_alpha   90.00
_cell.angle_beta   90.00
_cell.angle_gamma   90.00
#
_symmetry.space_group_name_H-M   'P 1'
#
loop_
_entity.id
_entity.type
_entity.pdbx_description
1 polymer ?
#
loop_
_entity_poly.entity_id
_entity_poly.type
_entity_poly.pdbx_seq_one_letter_code
_entity_poly.pdbx_strand_id
1 'polypeptide(L)'
;MTGGRETVEVEPVVFRAVYDSPASLPGRHRWTTPEADVRRLEKLLNMPTRSIGAPLWVSGDEPDCPKCGRRVTWYDIVASALHGVHDHTMIARVILGERKYVNTEVPDAIPGVHCADCRTPITGLRSFKCHNWAYAFEALEEVVTRMSGPAVQSSPPAAS
;
A
#
# COMPACT_ATOMS: atom_id res chain seq x y z
N MET A 1 -17.31 10.18 15.28
CA MET A 1 -16.03 9.65 15.79
C MET A 1 -15.21 9.28 14.56
N THR A 2 -14.21 10.08 14.21
CA THR A 2 -13.32 9.81 13.08
C THR A 2 -12.34 8.73 13.52
N GLY A 3 -12.64 7.48 13.16
CA GLY A 3 -11.72 6.35 13.36
C GLY A 3 -10.37 6.67 12.73
N GLY A 4 -9.29 6.43 13.48
CA GLY A 4 -7.95 6.70 13.00
C GLY A 4 -7.61 5.76 11.84
N ARG A 5 -6.98 6.29 10.79
CA ARG A 5 -6.36 5.50 9.73
C ARG A 5 -5.37 4.52 10.36
N GLU A 6 -5.55 3.22 10.16
CA GLU A 6 -4.72 2.21 10.79
C GLU A 6 -4.01 1.34 9.75
N THR A 7 -2.68 1.23 9.91
CA THR A 7 -1.83 0.30 9.17
C THR A 7 -1.48 -0.84 10.12
N VAL A 8 -1.92 -2.06 9.79
CA VAL A 8 -1.78 -3.23 10.66
C VAL A 8 -0.78 -4.21 10.06
N GLU A 9 0.14 -4.72 10.89
CA GLU A 9 1.01 -5.86 10.51
C GLU A 9 0.18 -7.15 10.57
N VAL A 10 0.25 -7.97 9.52
CA VAL A 10 -0.55 -9.20 9.41
C VAL A 10 0.30 -10.40 9.00
N GLU A 11 -0.20 -11.59 9.30
CA GLU A 11 0.41 -12.84 8.84
C GLU A 11 0.37 -12.99 7.30
N PRO A 12 1.33 -13.70 6.67
CA PRO A 12 1.38 -13.85 5.21
C PRO A 12 0.11 -14.44 4.60
N VAL A 13 -0.62 -15.29 5.33
CA VAL A 13 -1.88 -15.88 4.87
C VAL A 13 -3.01 -14.86 4.81
N VAL A 14 -3.12 -13.98 5.82
CA VAL A 14 -4.08 -12.85 5.82
C VAL A 14 -3.67 -11.84 4.76
N PHE A 15 -2.37 -11.53 4.66
CA PHE A 15 -1.85 -10.67 3.60
C PHE A 15 -2.24 -11.22 2.23
N ARG A 16 -2.02 -12.51 1.95
CA ARG A 16 -2.38 -13.10 0.66
C ARG A 16 -3.88 -13.07 0.38
N ALA A 17 -4.71 -13.22 1.41
CA ALA A 17 -6.16 -13.11 1.30
C ALA A 17 -6.58 -11.68 0.92
N VAL A 18 -5.93 -10.66 1.48
CA VAL A 18 -6.18 -9.24 1.11
C VAL A 18 -5.35 -8.74 -0.07
N TYR A 19 -4.29 -9.46 -0.44
CA TYR A 19 -3.37 -9.10 -1.52
C TYR A 19 -4.05 -9.41 -2.82
N ASP A 20 -5.00 -8.57 -3.16
CA ASP A 20 -5.72 -8.70 -4.38
C ASP A 20 -4.88 -8.11 -5.52
N SER A 21 -4.96 -8.70 -6.71
CA SER A 21 -4.14 -8.36 -7.89
C SER A 21 -4.13 -6.84 -8.15
N PRO A 22 -3.13 -6.23 -8.83
CA PRO A 22 -3.16 -4.79 -9.15
C PRO A 22 -4.50 -4.29 -9.72
N ALA A 23 -5.30 -5.19 -10.32
CA ALA A 23 -6.68 -4.97 -10.77
C ALA A 23 -7.67 -4.50 -9.68
N SER A 24 -7.39 -4.69 -8.39
CA SER A 24 -8.25 -4.26 -7.28
C SER A 24 -7.95 -2.85 -6.77
N LEU A 25 -6.86 -2.22 -7.24
CA LEU A 25 -6.48 -0.89 -6.79
C LEU A 25 -7.56 0.15 -7.15
N PRO A 26 -7.96 1.05 -6.23
CA PRO A 26 -8.99 2.06 -6.46
C PRO A 26 -8.52 3.16 -7.43
N GLY A 27 -9.47 3.91 -7.99
CA GLY A 27 -9.19 4.99 -8.94
C GLY A 27 -9.26 4.54 -10.40
N ARG A 28 -9.31 5.54 -11.30
CA ARG A 28 -9.51 5.29 -12.74
C ARG A 28 -8.30 4.63 -13.42
N HIS A 29 -7.09 4.94 -12.97
CA HIS A 29 -5.84 4.50 -13.58
C HIS A 29 -4.92 3.78 -12.59
N ARG A 30 -4.08 2.89 -13.13
CA ARG A 30 -3.08 2.12 -12.40
C ARG A 30 -1.79 2.11 -13.20
N TRP A 31 -0.66 2.30 -12.52
CA TRP A 31 0.63 2.33 -13.16
C TRP A 31 1.74 1.94 -12.18
N THR A 32 2.91 1.63 -12.72
CA THR A 32 4.11 1.29 -11.93
C THR A 32 5.03 2.49 -11.83
N THR A 33 5.73 2.61 -10.69
CA THR A 33 6.84 3.54 -10.52
C THR A 33 7.96 3.16 -11.50
N PRO A 34 8.39 4.06 -12.41
CA PRO A 34 9.47 3.78 -13.34
C PRO A 34 10.79 3.54 -12.62
N GLU A 35 11.66 2.75 -13.24
CA GLU A 35 12.96 2.36 -12.69
C GLU A 35 13.80 3.55 -12.20
N ALA A 36 13.80 4.67 -12.94
CA ALA A 36 14.53 5.88 -12.55
C ALA A 36 14.07 6.43 -11.18
N ASP A 37 12.76 6.42 -10.92
CA ASP A 37 12.21 6.87 -9.63
C ASP A 37 12.39 5.81 -8.53
N VAL A 38 12.45 4.52 -8.87
CA VAL A 38 12.88 3.47 -7.91
C VAL A 38 14.29 3.73 -7.41
N ARG A 39 15.23 4.09 -8.29
CA ARG A 39 16.62 4.40 -7.89
C ARG A 39 16.71 5.67 -7.04
N ARG A 40 15.89 6.69 -7.33
CA ARG A 40 15.76 7.89 -6.48
C ARG A 40 15.21 7.54 -5.10
N LEU A 41 14.24 6.63 -5.04
CA LEU A 41 13.64 6.16 -3.79
C LEU A 41 14.64 5.40 -2.92
N GLU A 42 15.43 4.50 -3.49
CA GLU A 42 16.51 3.82 -2.75
C GLU A 42 17.51 4.82 -2.17
N LYS A 43 17.93 5.81 -2.96
CA LYS A 43 18.83 6.86 -2.50
C LYS A 43 18.22 7.66 -1.36
N LEU A 44 16.94 8.05 -1.48
CA LEU A 44 16.21 8.79 -0.45
C LEU A 44 16.11 8.01 0.86
N LEU A 45 15.92 6.71 0.79
CA LEU A 45 15.82 5.81 1.94
C LEU A 45 17.19 5.29 2.44
N ASN A 46 18.29 5.79 1.87
CA ASN A 46 19.65 5.31 2.16
C ASN A 46 19.81 3.78 2.00
N MET A 47 19.18 3.22 0.97
CA MET A 47 19.28 1.80 0.62
C MET A 47 20.41 1.56 -0.39
N PRO A 48 21.04 0.37 -0.37
CA PRO A 48 21.90 -0.06 -1.46
C PRO A 48 21.16 -0.02 -2.80
N THR A 49 21.88 0.31 -3.88
CA THR A 49 21.30 0.33 -5.22
C THR A 49 20.82 -1.07 -5.62
N ARG A 50 19.64 -1.16 -6.23
CA ARG A 50 18.97 -2.43 -6.63
C ARG A 50 18.48 -3.30 -5.46
N SER A 51 18.22 -2.71 -4.31
CA SER A 51 17.51 -3.37 -3.21
C SER A 51 16.03 -3.61 -3.55
N ILE A 52 15.38 -2.67 -4.23
CA ILE A 52 13.98 -2.78 -4.66
C ILE A 52 13.94 -3.49 -6.01
N GLY A 53 13.53 -4.76 -5.99
CA GLY A 53 13.41 -5.62 -7.17
C GLY A 53 11.97 -5.93 -7.61
N ALA A 54 10.96 -5.51 -6.84
CA ALA A 54 9.56 -5.76 -7.13
C ALA A 54 8.85 -4.50 -7.65
N PRO A 55 7.81 -4.65 -8.51
CA PRO A 55 7.04 -3.51 -9.00
C PRO A 55 6.38 -2.73 -7.86
N LEU A 56 6.56 -1.41 -7.87
CA LEU A 56 5.89 -0.48 -6.97
C LEU A 56 4.69 0.14 -7.70
N TRP A 57 3.49 -0.32 -7.37
CA TRP A 57 2.25 0.10 -8.01
C TRP A 57 1.66 1.35 -7.37
N VAL A 58 1.02 2.16 -8.19
CA VAL A 58 0.29 3.37 -7.83
C VAL A 58 -1.04 3.38 -8.57
N SER A 59 -2.08 3.91 -7.94
CA SER A 59 -3.36 4.14 -8.59
C SER A 59 -3.97 5.49 -8.20
N GLY A 60 -4.76 6.03 -9.12
CA GLY A 60 -5.35 7.35 -8.99
C GLY A 60 -6.18 7.74 -10.21
N ASP A 61 -6.81 8.91 -10.12
CA ASP A 61 -7.66 9.41 -11.20
C ASP A 61 -6.87 10.22 -12.24
N GLU A 62 -5.79 10.87 -11.82
CA GLU A 62 -4.86 11.57 -12.68
C GLU A 62 -3.45 11.01 -12.48
N PRO A 63 -2.88 10.31 -13.48
CA PRO A 63 -1.58 9.68 -13.32
C PRO A 63 -0.39 10.65 -13.39
N ASP A 64 -0.58 11.79 -14.06
CA ASP A 64 0.48 12.75 -14.34
C ASP A 64 0.26 14.05 -13.56
N CYS A 65 1.35 14.67 -13.09
CA CYS A 65 1.32 15.94 -12.39
C CYS A 65 0.72 17.03 -13.30
N PRO A 66 -0.31 17.77 -12.85
CA PRO A 66 -1.00 18.74 -13.70
C PRO A 66 -0.14 19.94 -14.11
N LYS A 67 0.97 20.19 -13.40
CA LYS A 67 1.88 21.32 -13.69
C LYS A 67 3.02 20.95 -14.63
N CYS A 68 3.68 19.82 -14.39
CA CYS A 68 4.92 19.46 -15.11
C CYS A 68 4.79 18.20 -15.97
N GLY A 69 3.64 17.53 -15.95
CA GLY A 69 3.39 16.32 -16.73
C GLY A 69 4.15 15.07 -16.27
N ARG A 70 4.95 15.15 -15.20
CA ARG A 70 5.65 13.98 -14.65
C ARG A 70 4.65 13.00 -14.04
N ARG A 71 4.80 11.71 -14.36
CA ARG A 71 4.09 10.59 -13.73
C ARG A 71 4.27 10.61 -12.21
N VAL A 72 3.17 10.58 -11.46
CA VAL A 72 3.20 10.48 -9.99
C VAL A 72 3.68 9.08 -9.58
N THR A 73 4.51 8.94 -8.55
CA THR A 73 5.11 7.65 -8.19
C THR A 73 5.24 7.44 -6.68
N TRP A 74 5.72 6.26 -6.27
CA TRP A 74 6.14 6.01 -4.89
C TRP A 74 7.19 7.02 -4.39
N TYR A 75 8.04 7.54 -5.27
CA TYR A 75 9.03 8.53 -4.88
C TYR A 75 8.37 9.81 -4.36
N ASP A 76 7.29 10.28 -5.01
CA ASP A 76 6.52 11.46 -4.58
C ASP A 76 5.86 11.25 -3.22
N ILE A 77 5.30 10.06 -3.01
CA ILE A 77 4.63 9.68 -1.76
C ILE A 77 5.64 9.64 -0.62
N VAL A 78 6.74 8.91 -0.79
CA VAL A 78 7.76 8.76 0.26
C VAL A 78 8.46 10.09 0.52
N ALA A 79 8.85 10.85 -0.51
CA ALA A 79 9.43 12.17 -0.33
C ALA A 79 8.48 13.14 0.41
N SER A 80 7.17 12.97 0.27
CA SER A 80 6.18 13.78 1.01
C SER A 80 5.96 13.27 2.44
N ALA A 81 5.90 11.96 2.66
CA ALA A 81 5.62 11.33 3.96
C ALA A 81 6.75 11.52 4.99
N LEU A 82 8.00 11.61 4.52
CA LEU A 82 9.18 11.86 5.35
C LEU A 82 9.19 13.25 6.01
N HIS A 83 8.26 14.14 5.63
CA HIS A 83 8.09 15.44 6.26
C HIS A 83 7.12 15.46 7.46
N GLY A 84 6.66 14.30 7.98
CA GLY A 84 5.94 14.33 9.26
C GLY A 84 5.12 13.12 9.71
N VAL A 85 5.16 11.97 9.03
CA VAL A 85 4.28 10.83 9.38
C VAL A 85 5.04 9.53 9.69
N HIS A 86 6.11 9.22 8.95
CA HIS A 86 6.86 7.96 9.12
C HIS A 86 8.38 8.19 9.03
N ASP A 87 9.17 7.42 9.78
CA ASP A 87 10.63 7.45 9.67
C ASP A 87 11.14 6.61 8.48
N HIS A 88 12.34 6.92 7.97
CA HIS A 88 12.95 6.23 6.83
C HIS A 88 13.06 4.70 7.04
N THR A 89 13.35 4.26 8.26
CA THR A 89 13.53 2.85 8.62
C THR A 89 12.22 2.09 8.53
N MET A 90 11.11 2.69 8.98
CA MET A 90 9.78 2.10 8.83
C MET A 90 9.46 1.88 7.35
N ILE A 91 9.61 2.91 6.51
CA ILE A 91 9.32 2.81 5.08
C ILE A 91 10.21 1.74 4.42
N ALA A 92 11.49 1.70 4.78
CA ALA A 92 12.42 0.70 4.29
C ALA A 92 12.02 -0.73 4.67
N ARG A 93 11.59 -0.94 5.92
CA ARG A 93 11.08 -2.23 6.40
C ARG A 93 9.81 -2.64 5.70
N VAL A 94 8.93 -1.71 5.35
CA VAL A 94 7.76 -2.10 4.57
C VAL A 94 8.18 -2.48 3.15
N ILE A 95 9.02 -1.69 2.47
CA ILE A 95 9.39 -1.99 1.09
C ILE A 95 10.21 -3.28 0.97
N LEU A 96 11.16 -3.53 1.88
CA LEU A 96 12.14 -4.62 1.79
C LEU A 96 11.96 -5.75 2.80
N GLY A 97 11.21 -5.53 3.88
CA GLY A 97 11.13 -6.47 4.98
C GLY A 97 10.29 -7.71 4.67
N GLU A 98 10.32 -8.67 5.58
CA GLU A 98 9.53 -9.91 5.45
C GLU A 98 8.10 -9.73 5.98
N ARG A 99 7.88 -8.68 6.78
CA ARG A 99 6.61 -8.33 7.41
C ARG A 99 5.63 -7.78 6.38
N LYS A 100 4.37 -8.13 6.56
CA LYS A 100 3.27 -7.77 5.65
C LYS A 100 2.34 -6.78 6.34
N TYR A 101 2.00 -5.71 5.63
CA TYR A 101 1.19 -4.61 6.16
C TYR A 101 -0.08 -4.41 5.33
N VAL A 102 -1.17 -4.10 6.01
CA VAL A 102 -2.48 -3.85 5.39
C VAL A 102 -3.04 -2.54 5.92
N ASN A 103 -3.45 -1.66 5.01
CA ASN A 103 -4.31 -0.54 5.35
C ASN A 103 -5.76 -1.02 5.35
N THR A 104 -6.47 -0.76 6.43
CA THR A 104 -7.85 -1.22 6.63
C THR A 104 -8.90 -0.32 5.96
N GLU A 105 -8.51 0.86 5.48
CA GLU A 105 -9.38 1.80 4.77
C GLU A 105 -8.86 2.13 3.36
N VAL A 106 -9.78 2.27 2.40
CA VAL A 106 -9.50 2.77 1.04
C VAL A 106 -9.74 4.29 1.01
N PRO A 107 -8.69 5.13 1.01
CA PRO A 107 -8.90 6.57 1.14
C PRO A 107 -9.49 7.16 -0.14
N ASP A 108 -10.36 8.18 0.02
CA ASP A 108 -10.78 9.03 -1.09
C ASP A 108 -9.57 9.72 -1.72
N ALA A 109 -8.58 10.14 -0.96
CA ALA A 109 -7.30 10.56 -1.50
C ALA A 109 -6.23 10.44 -0.44
N ILE A 110 -4.99 10.16 -0.85
CA ILE A 110 -3.84 10.22 0.05
C ILE A 110 -3.48 11.70 0.24
N PRO A 111 -3.68 12.27 1.44
CA PRO A 111 -3.46 13.69 1.66
C PRO A 111 -1.96 14.02 1.74
N GLY A 112 -1.60 15.26 1.44
CA GLY A 112 -0.25 15.79 1.68
C GLY A 112 0.81 15.36 0.67
N VAL A 113 0.44 14.66 -0.40
CA VAL A 113 1.38 14.27 -1.46
C VAL A 113 1.66 15.45 -2.39
N HIS A 114 2.94 15.70 -2.65
CA HIS A 114 3.41 16.73 -3.56
C HIS A 114 4.33 16.12 -4.60
N CYS A 115 4.28 16.66 -5.82
CA CYS A 115 5.23 16.31 -6.87
C CYS A 115 6.65 16.60 -6.40
N ALA A 116 7.53 15.61 -6.49
CA ALA A 116 8.89 15.75 -6.01
C ALA A 116 9.72 16.77 -6.82
N ASP A 117 9.36 17.01 -8.08
CA ASP A 117 10.13 17.89 -8.98
C ASP A 117 9.65 19.34 -8.91
N CYS A 118 8.33 19.58 -8.92
CA CYS A 118 7.78 20.94 -9.00
C CYS A 118 6.99 21.38 -7.75
N ARG A 119 6.88 20.50 -6.75
CA ARG A 119 6.18 20.69 -5.47
C ARG A 119 4.69 20.99 -5.58
N THR A 120 4.08 20.86 -6.76
CA THR A 120 2.63 20.95 -6.94
C THR A 120 1.92 19.86 -6.13
N PRO A 121 0.87 20.20 -5.36
CA PRO A 121 0.05 19.21 -4.68
C PRO A 121 -0.53 18.20 -5.68
N ILE A 122 -0.49 16.91 -5.32
CA ILE A 122 -1.13 15.85 -6.09
C ILE A 122 -2.50 15.58 -5.46
N THR A 123 -3.54 15.98 -6.17
CA THR A 123 -4.93 15.64 -5.87
C THR A 123 -5.31 14.40 -6.68
N GLY A 124 -6.11 13.49 -6.12
CA GLY A 124 -6.62 12.32 -6.87
C GLY A 124 -5.76 11.05 -6.80
N LEU A 125 -4.67 11.05 -6.04
CA LEU A 125 -3.92 9.83 -5.72
C LEU A 125 -4.74 8.96 -4.76
N ARG A 126 -5.10 7.74 -5.17
CA ARG A 126 -6.03 6.87 -4.42
C ARG A 126 -5.33 5.79 -3.61
N SER A 127 -4.25 5.19 -4.13
CA SER A 127 -3.56 4.09 -3.45
C SER A 127 -2.14 3.87 -3.97
N PHE A 128 -1.34 3.15 -3.18
CA PHE A 128 -0.02 2.63 -3.55
C PHE A 128 0.17 1.20 -3.04
N LYS A 129 0.91 0.37 -3.75
CA LYS A 129 1.09 -1.05 -3.39
C LYS A 129 2.51 -1.52 -3.68
N CYS A 130 3.06 -2.32 -2.77
CA CYS A 130 4.32 -3.04 -2.96
C CYS A 130 4.15 -4.52 -2.56
N HIS A 131 5.21 -5.33 -2.64
CA HIS A 131 5.15 -6.76 -2.32
C HIS A 131 4.76 -7.07 -0.86
N ASN A 132 4.85 -6.07 0.03
CA ASN A 132 4.65 -6.17 1.47
C ASN A 132 3.59 -5.20 2.02
N TRP A 133 2.98 -4.37 1.16
CA TRP A 133 1.93 -3.43 1.54
C TRP A 133 0.74 -3.62 0.63
N ALA A 134 -0.44 -3.85 1.20
CA ALA A 134 -1.72 -3.89 0.49
C ALA A 134 -2.77 -3.00 1.17
N TYR A 135 -3.86 -2.73 0.45
CA TYR A 135 -5.08 -2.17 1.00
C TYR A 135 -6.10 -3.29 1.13
N ALA A 136 -6.83 -3.35 2.25
CA ALA A 136 -7.93 -4.28 2.39
C ALA A 136 -9.07 -3.87 1.44
N PHE A 137 -9.64 -4.84 0.72
CA PHE A 137 -10.77 -4.62 -0.19
C PHE A 137 -12.13 -4.56 0.53
N GLU A 138 -12.13 -4.88 1.83
CA GLU A 138 -13.24 -4.86 2.78
C GLU A 138 -12.65 -4.65 4.20
N ALA A 139 -13.48 -4.58 5.25
CA ALA A 139 -12.95 -4.47 6.62
C ALA A 139 -12.07 -5.68 6.96
N LEU A 140 -10.84 -5.45 7.45
CA LEU A 140 -9.87 -6.51 7.74
C LEU A 140 -10.42 -7.56 8.71
N GLU A 141 -11.25 -7.15 9.67
CA GLU A 141 -11.92 -8.05 10.61
C GLU A 141 -12.87 -9.03 9.91
N GLU A 142 -13.54 -8.61 8.83
CA GLU A 142 -14.42 -9.47 8.03
C GLU A 142 -13.61 -10.54 7.30
N VAL A 143 -12.46 -10.16 6.73
CA VAL A 143 -11.51 -11.10 6.09
C VAL A 143 -11.05 -12.15 7.10
N VAL A 144 -10.60 -11.73 8.28
CA VAL A 144 -10.10 -12.61 9.35
C VAL A 144 -11.20 -13.54 9.86
N THR A 145 -12.42 -13.04 10.02
CA THR A 145 -13.58 -13.83 10.46
C THR A 145 -13.92 -14.93 9.45
N ARG A 146 -13.93 -14.63 8.15
CA ARG A 146 -14.15 -15.62 7.09
C ARG A 146 -13.06 -16.68 7.04
N MET A 147 -11.80 -16.28 7.27
CA MET A 147 -10.67 -17.22 7.33
C MET A 147 -10.75 -18.16 8.53
N SER A 148 -11.31 -17.68 9.65
CA SER A 148 -11.41 -18.46 10.88
C SER A 148 -12.56 -19.48 10.85
N GLY A 149 -13.60 -19.24 10.04
CA GLY A 149 -14.76 -20.12 9.84
C GLY A 149 -15.60 -20.35 11.11
N PRO A 150 -16.87 -20.82 10.99
CA PRO A 150 -17.57 -21.37 12.14
C PRO A 150 -16.89 -22.70 12.53
N ALA A 151 -16.59 -22.87 13.82
CA ALA A 151 -16.10 -24.14 14.34
C ALA A 151 -17.00 -25.28 13.83
N VAL A 152 -16.40 -26.25 13.15
CA VAL A 152 -17.07 -27.50 12.74
C VAL A 152 -17.71 -28.07 14.00
N GLN A 153 -19.04 -28.01 14.08
CA GLN A 153 -19.78 -28.71 15.14
C GLN A 153 -19.55 -30.20 14.93
N SER A 154 -18.79 -30.80 15.84
CA SER A 154 -18.63 -32.23 15.96
C SER A 154 -20.02 -32.87 16.10
N SER A 155 -20.50 -33.54 15.06
CA SER A 155 -21.68 -34.41 15.20
C SER A 155 -21.38 -35.49 16.23
N PRO A 156 -22.28 -35.76 17.20
CA PRO A 156 -22.08 -36.84 18.14
C PRO A 156 -22.19 -38.20 17.43
N PRO A 157 -21.51 -39.26 17.93
CA PRO A 157 -21.56 -40.57 17.30
C PRO A 157 -22.99 -41.12 17.37
N ALA A 158 -23.42 -41.74 16.28
CA ALA A 158 -24.66 -42.51 16.24
C ALA A 158 -24.57 -43.65 17.27
N ALA A 159 -25.46 -43.64 18.25
CA ALA A 159 -25.64 -44.75 19.18
C ALA A 159 -26.17 -45.97 18.41
N SER A 160 -25.53 -47.12 18.65
CA SER A 160 -25.89 -48.44 18.12
C SER A 160 -27.14 -49.02 18.77
#